data_AF-A0A2V9N3Y4-F1
#
_entry.id   AF-A0A2V9N3Y4-F1
#
_cell.length_a   1.000
_cell.length_b   1.000
_cell.length_c   1.000
_cell.angle_alpha   90.00
_cell.angle_beta   90.00
_cell.angle_gamma   90.00
#
_symmetry.space_group_name_H-M   'P 1'
#
loop_
_entity.id
_entity.type
_entity.pdbx_description
1 polymer ?
#
loop_
_entity_poly.entity_id
_entity_poly.type
_entity_poly.pdbx_seq_one_letter_code
_entity_poly.pdbx_strand_id
1 'polypeptide(L)'
;MAARKTQFDPWELLWRYVGRLHRGILRSRAANVNSEHLRAQTRETVQTYFRQARPELQRLGLGESHFAELDESMQYLLRLSSGHNSKASYLRTLKLLRGLRPKLEAVKELVIGARTTRPATVFSPSKLETQILNTLDQMVPSAGLSYRQVLQDLESVGRTSYRGTAAELREVVRETLDHLAPDAEVVSGPGYQNEEGRATPTMRQKARFILKARGLGDTALKPSQDALQVVEAGIAALTRSVYDRGSLSTHVSSTRREIATVKNYTDALLAELLQTTSEKAS
;
A
#
# COMPACT_ATOMS: atom_id res chain seq x y z
N MET A 1 -17.48 8.68 -23.08
CA MET A 1 -16.56 7.55 -23.37
C MET A 1 -15.15 8.10 -23.55
N ALA A 2 -14.32 8.09 -22.50
CA ALA A 2 -12.93 8.50 -22.62
C ALA A 2 -12.15 7.43 -23.38
N ALA A 3 -11.49 7.80 -24.48
CA ALA A 3 -10.60 6.91 -25.22
C ALA A 3 -9.56 6.33 -24.25
N ARG A 4 -9.57 5.00 -24.06
CA ARG A 4 -8.48 4.29 -23.39
C ARG A 4 -7.20 4.63 -24.16
N LYS A 5 -6.39 5.55 -23.64
CA LYS A 5 -5.03 5.73 -24.13
C LYS A 5 -4.37 4.37 -24.03
N THR A 6 -4.01 3.78 -25.16
CA THR A 6 -3.27 2.53 -25.24
C THR A 6 -1.90 2.79 -24.62
N GLN A 7 -1.81 2.61 -23.31
CA GLN A 7 -0.56 2.77 -22.57
C GLN A 7 0.32 1.58 -22.98
N PHE A 8 1.29 1.84 -23.84
CA PHE A 8 2.25 0.83 -24.26
C PHE A 8 3.08 0.40 -23.05
N ASP A 9 3.26 -0.91 -22.87
CA ASP A 9 4.21 -1.51 -21.93
C ASP A 9 5.61 -0.91 -22.18
N PRO A 10 6.17 -0.15 -21.22
CA PRO A 10 7.52 0.41 -21.31
C PRO A 10 8.61 -0.61 -21.64
N TRP A 11 8.44 -1.89 -21.24
CA TRP A 11 9.36 -2.96 -21.61
C TRP A 11 9.35 -3.23 -23.12
N GLU A 12 8.16 -3.33 -23.73
CA GLU A 12 8.05 -3.52 -25.19
C GLU A 12 8.51 -2.28 -25.97
N LEU A 13 8.23 -1.08 -25.43
CA LEU A 13 8.71 0.17 -26.01
C LEU A 13 10.24 0.21 -26.10
N LEU A 14 10.93 -0.19 -25.03
CA LEU A 14 12.39 -0.29 -25.01
C LEU A 14 12.92 -1.19 -26.12
N TRP A 15 12.36 -2.39 -26.30
CA TRP A 15 12.85 -3.32 -27.32
C TRP A 15 12.57 -2.86 -28.75
N ARG A 16 11.49 -2.08 -28.96
CA ARG A 16 11.27 -1.39 -30.24
C ARG A 16 12.37 -0.38 -30.52
N TYR A 17 12.83 0.37 -29.51
CA TYR A 17 13.95 1.30 -29.64
C TYR A 17 15.28 0.58 -29.89
N VAL A 18 15.60 -0.48 -29.13
CA VAL A 18 16.77 -1.33 -29.37
C VAL A 18 16.78 -1.88 -30.80
N GLY A 19 15.64 -2.39 -31.28
CA GLY A 19 15.50 -2.92 -32.64
C GLY A 19 15.66 -1.85 -33.73
N ARG A 20 15.13 -0.64 -33.51
CA ARG A 20 15.30 0.50 -34.41
C ARG A 20 16.77 0.92 -34.49
N LEU A 21 17.41 1.09 -33.34
CA LEU A 21 18.82 1.47 -33.23
C LEU A 21 19.71 0.45 -33.93
N HIS A 22 19.50 -0.85 -33.68
CA HIS A 22 20.27 -1.92 -34.32
C HIS A 22 20.19 -1.86 -35.86
N ARG A 23 18.99 -1.66 -36.42
CA ARG A 23 18.83 -1.50 -37.88
C ARG A 23 19.52 -0.23 -38.38
N GLY A 24 19.44 0.88 -37.64
CA GLY A 24 20.12 2.13 -37.99
C GLY A 24 21.64 1.97 -38.06
N ILE A 25 22.24 1.36 -37.04
CA ILE A 25 23.68 1.09 -36.98
C ILE A 25 24.11 0.14 -38.11
N LEU A 26 23.35 -0.93 -38.38
CA LEU A 26 23.65 -1.86 -39.47
C LEU A 26 23.70 -1.18 -40.84
N ARG A 27 22.76 -0.27 -41.12
CA ARG A 27 22.67 0.47 -42.39
C ARG A 27 23.79 1.49 -42.59
N SER A 28 24.44 1.95 -41.51
CA SER A 28 25.59 2.85 -41.62
C SER A 28 26.73 2.16 -42.36
N ARG A 29 27.26 2.79 -43.41
CA ARG A 29 28.43 2.31 -44.15
C ARG A 29 29.77 2.68 -43.47
N ALA A 30 29.74 3.63 -42.52
CA ALA A 30 30.94 4.08 -41.84
C ALA A 30 31.47 3.02 -40.85
N ALA A 31 32.80 2.92 -40.75
CA ALA A 31 33.47 2.06 -39.77
C ALA A 31 33.21 2.53 -38.32
N ASN A 32 33.07 3.84 -38.13
CA ASN A 32 32.75 4.48 -36.86
C ASN A 32 31.36 5.13 -36.90
N VAL A 33 30.67 5.15 -35.76
CA VAL A 33 29.34 5.76 -35.63
C VAL A 33 29.49 7.26 -35.35
N ASN A 34 29.62 8.03 -36.42
CA ASN A 34 29.78 9.50 -36.34
C ASN A 34 28.45 10.27 -36.50
N SER A 35 27.38 9.59 -36.89
CA SER A 35 26.07 10.23 -37.07
C SER A 35 25.48 10.66 -35.73
N GLU A 36 25.28 11.97 -35.57
CA GLU A 36 24.67 12.53 -34.35
C GLU A 36 23.27 11.97 -34.10
N HIS A 37 22.51 11.70 -35.18
CA HIS A 37 21.20 11.06 -35.08
C HIS A 37 21.28 9.67 -34.43
N LEU A 38 22.21 8.81 -34.85
CA LEU A 38 22.37 7.46 -34.28
C LEU A 38 22.86 7.52 -32.83
N ARG A 39 23.71 8.50 -32.49
CA ARG A 39 24.15 8.74 -31.11
C ARG A 39 22.99 9.22 -30.24
N ALA A 40 22.15 10.14 -30.73
CA ALA A 40 20.94 10.59 -30.04
C ALA A 40 19.95 9.44 -29.81
N GLN A 41 19.70 8.60 -30.82
CA GLN A 41 18.86 7.39 -30.67
C GLN A 41 19.42 6.41 -29.63
N THR A 42 20.75 6.30 -29.54
CA THR A 42 21.41 5.49 -28.50
C THR A 42 21.11 6.03 -27.11
N ARG A 43 21.28 7.35 -26.90
CA ARG A 43 20.96 8.01 -25.62
C ARG A 43 19.49 7.85 -25.24
N GLU A 44 18.58 8.05 -26.19
CA GLU A 44 17.13 7.88 -25.98
C GLU A 44 16.77 6.44 -25.57
N THR A 45 17.39 5.44 -26.21
CA THR A 45 17.18 4.02 -25.86
C THR A 45 17.62 3.74 -24.42
N VAL A 46 18.80 4.21 -24.03
CA VAL A 46 19.33 4.04 -22.67
C VAL A 46 18.47 4.79 -21.64
N GLN A 47 18.04 6.01 -21.95
CA GLN A 47 17.17 6.79 -21.05
C GLN A 47 15.81 6.13 -20.86
N THR A 48 15.22 5.57 -21.92
CA THR A 48 13.96 4.83 -21.85
C THR A 48 14.08 3.63 -20.93
N TYR A 49 15.22 2.92 -20.99
CA TYR A 49 15.50 1.83 -20.07
C TYR A 49 15.55 2.29 -18.61
N PHE A 50 16.44 3.22 -18.26
CA PHE A 50 16.63 3.62 -16.86
C PHE A 50 15.46 4.40 -16.26
N ARG A 51 14.72 5.17 -17.07
CA ARG A 51 13.63 6.03 -16.58
C ARG A 51 12.26 5.36 -16.59
N GLN A 52 12.04 4.35 -17.43
CA GLN A 52 10.72 3.76 -17.63
C GLN A 52 10.72 2.24 -17.40
N ALA A 53 11.45 1.48 -18.23
CA ALA A 53 11.38 0.02 -18.21
C ALA A 53 11.95 -0.58 -16.91
N ARG A 54 13.13 -0.14 -16.45
CA ARG A 54 13.77 -0.67 -15.23
C ARG A 54 12.92 -0.42 -13.97
N PRO A 55 12.43 0.81 -13.69
CA PRO A 55 11.54 1.05 -12.54
C PRO A 55 10.25 0.22 -12.57
N GLU A 56 9.71 -0.06 -13.75
CA GLU A 56 8.52 -0.92 -13.85
C GLU A 56 8.82 -2.38 -13.55
N LEU A 57 9.91 -2.93 -14.08
CA LEU A 57 10.34 -4.29 -13.74
C LEU A 57 10.66 -4.42 -12.25
N GLN A 58 11.26 -3.40 -11.63
CA GLN A 58 11.45 -3.35 -10.18
C GLN A 58 10.11 -3.36 -9.42
N ARG A 59 9.09 -2.61 -9.87
CA ARG A 59 7.74 -2.65 -9.28
C ARG A 59 7.06 -4.02 -9.43
N LEU A 60 7.40 -4.77 -10.48
CA LEU A 60 6.99 -6.17 -10.63
C LEU A 60 7.71 -7.09 -9.65
N GLY A 61 8.82 -6.68 -9.04
CA GLY A 61 9.54 -7.45 -8.01
C GLY A 61 10.81 -8.13 -8.50
N LEU A 62 11.31 -7.75 -9.69
CA LEU A 62 12.62 -8.19 -10.13
C LEU A 62 13.69 -7.47 -9.29
N GLY A 63 14.58 -8.25 -8.68
CA GLY A 63 15.70 -7.74 -7.88
C GLY A 63 16.90 -7.27 -8.71
N GLU A 64 17.83 -6.58 -8.06
CA GLU A 64 19.06 -6.00 -8.65
C GLU A 64 19.93 -7.01 -9.40
N SER A 65 19.99 -8.25 -8.92
CA SER A 65 20.75 -9.34 -9.57
C SER A 65 20.28 -9.63 -11.00
N HIS A 66 19.00 -9.42 -11.31
CA HIS A 66 18.47 -9.61 -12.66
C HIS A 66 18.88 -8.50 -13.62
N PHE A 67 19.17 -7.30 -13.09
CA PHE A 67 19.47 -6.12 -13.90
C PHE A 67 20.96 -5.90 -14.15
N ALA A 68 21.85 -6.48 -13.35
CA ALA A 68 23.29 -6.19 -13.39
C ALA A 68 23.90 -6.24 -14.81
N GLU A 69 23.70 -7.35 -15.54
CA GLU A 69 24.22 -7.50 -16.92
C GLU A 69 23.57 -6.52 -17.91
N LEU A 70 22.30 -6.20 -17.71
CA LEU A 70 21.55 -5.28 -18.55
C LEU A 70 21.97 -3.81 -18.30
N ASP A 71 22.12 -3.44 -17.03
CA ASP A 71 22.59 -2.14 -16.56
C ASP A 71 23.99 -1.85 -17.10
N GLU A 72 24.91 -2.82 -16.99
CA GLU A 72 26.27 -2.70 -17.53
C GLU A 72 26.26 -2.48 -19.05
N SER A 73 25.48 -3.28 -19.78
CA SER A 73 25.35 -3.15 -21.24
C SER A 73 24.76 -1.81 -21.66
N MET A 74 23.77 -1.30 -20.93
CA MET A 74 23.14 0.00 -21.19
C MET A 74 24.08 1.17 -20.88
N GLN A 75 24.82 1.10 -19.77
CA GLN A 75 25.86 2.09 -19.44
C GLN A 75 26.99 2.07 -20.48
N TYR A 76 27.37 0.89 -20.99
CA TYR A 76 28.37 0.79 -22.05
C TYR A 76 27.86 1.41 -23.37
N LEU A 77 26.61 1.16 -23.76
CA LEU A 77 25.99 1.85 -24.91
C LEU A 77 25.98 3.38 -24.74
N LEU A 78 25.70 3.86 -23.53
CA LEU A 78 25.76 5.30 -23.24
C LEU A 78 27.18 5.85 -23.44
N ARG A 79 28.21 5.16 -22.93
CA ARG A 79 29.62 5.52 -23.16
C ARG A 79 29.98 5.55 -24.64
N LEU A 80 29.54 4.54 -25.41
CA LEU A 80 29.76 4.51 -26.86
C LEU A 80 29.15 5.73 -27.56
N SER A 81 27.99 6.22 -27.09
CA SER A 81 27.29 7.38 -27.65
C SER A 81 27.96 8.73 -27.37
N SER A 82 28.89 8.80 -26.41
CA SER A 82 29.61 10.03 -26.06
C SER A 82 30.81 10.32 -26.97
N GLY A 83 31.30 9.33 -27.72
CA GLY A 83 32.45 9.48 -28.62
C GLY A 83 32.28 8.83 -29.98
N HIS A 84 33.31 8.95 -30.82
CA HIS A 84 33.40 8.33 -32.14
C HIS A 84 33.89 6.89 -32.01
N ASN A 85 32.96 5.99 -31.69
CA ASN A 85 33.28 4.58 -31.45
C ASN A 85 32.99 3.71 -32.67
N SER A 86 33.68 2.57 -32.75
CA SER A 86 33.52 1.63 -33.86
C SER A 86 32.09 1.07 -33.95
N LYS A 87 31.59 0.90 -35.17
CA LYS A 87 30.32 0.22 -35.47
C LYS A 87 30.28 -1.17 -34.85
N ALA A 88 31.41 -1.88 -34.85
CA ALA A 88 31.52 -3.22 -34.29
C ALA A 88 31.22 -3.25 -32.78
N SER A 89 31.69 -2.24 -32.02
CA SER A 89 31.41 -2.13 -30.58
C SER A 89 29.92 -1.99 -30.30
N TYR A 90 29.22 -1.13 -31.05
CA TYR A 90 27.76 -0.97 -30.92
C TYR A 90 27.01 -2.28 -31.21
N LEU A 91 27.33 -2.94 -32.32
CA LEU A 91 26.66 -4.17 -32.73
C LEU A 91 26.90 -5.31 -31.73
N ARG A 92 28.10 -5.41 -31.17
CA ARG A 92 28.41 -6.38 -30.11
C ARG A 92 27.54 -6.15 -28.89
N THR A 93 27.47 -4.91 -28.38
CA THR A 93 26.65 -4.58 -27.20
C THR A 93 25.16 -4.80 -27.46
N LEU A 94 24.65 -4.41 -28.64
CA LEU A 94 23.26 -4.64 -29.01
C LEU A 94 22.93 -6.14 -29.14
N LYS A 95 23.87 -6.97 -29.61
CA LYS A 95 23.72 -8.43 -29.63
C LYS A 95 23.63 -9.00 -28.21
N LEU A 96 24.49 -8.53 -27.30
CA LEU A 96 24.42 -8.90 -25.87
C LEU A 96 23.07 -8.55 -25.27
N LEU A 97 22.61 -7.30 -25.43
CA LEU A 97 21.28 -6.86 -24.97
C LEU A 97 20.17 -7.79 -25.48
N ARG A 98 20.15 -8.10 -26.77
CA ARG A 98 19.12 -8.97 -27.35
C ARG A 98 19.17 -10.40 -26.79
N GLY A 99 20.35 -10.88 -26.39
CA GLY A 99 20.50 -12.17 -25.69
C GLY A 99 19.98 -12.16 -24.26
N LEU A 100 19.96 -11.00 -23.59
CA LEU A 100 19.40 -10.85 -22.24
C LEU A 100 17.86 -10.79 -22.23
N ARG A 101 17.23 -10.37 -23.34
CA ARG A 101 15.78 -10.20 -23.43
C ARG A 101 14.99 -11.47 -23.01
N PRO A 102 15.24 -12.67 -23.57
CA PRO A 102 14.43 -13.84 -23.24
C PRO A 102 14.58 -14.28 -21.78
N LYS A 103 15.77 -14.11 -21.19
CA LYS A 103 16.02 -14.40 -19.78
C LYS A 103 15.15 -13.53 -18.88
N LEU A 104 15.12 -12.23 -19.14
CA LEU A 104 14.32 -11.28 -18.37
C LEU A 104 12.82 -11.44 -18.62
N GLU A 105 12.40 -11.77 -19.84
CA GLU A 105 11.00 -12.09 -20.12
C GLU A 105 10.52 -13.31 -19.34
N ALA A 106 11.31 -14.39 -19.29
CA ALA A 106 10.97 -15.57 -18.50
C ALA A 106 10.79 -15.25 -17.00
N VAL A 107 11.70 -14.44 -16.43
CA VAL A 107 11.58 -13.98 -15.03
C VAL A 107 10.36 -13.08 -14.85
N LYS A 108 10.10 -12.15 -15.78
CA LYS A 108 8.93 -11.27 -15.76
C LYS A 108 7.63 -12.09 -15.72
N GLU A 109 7.49 -13.06 -16.63
CA GLU A 109 6.30 -13.90 -16.71
C GLU A 109 6.15 -14.81 -15.48
N LEU A 110 7.25 -15.35 -14.93
CA LEU A 110 7.21 -16.13 -13.69
C LEU A 110 6.68 -15.30 -12.52
N VAL A 111 7.13 -14.04 -12.40
CA VAL A 111 6.71 -13.14 -11.33
C VAL A 111 5.25 -12.70 -11.50
N ILE A 112 4.81 -12.41 -12.74
CA ILE A 112 3.40 -12.13 -13.05
C ILE A 112 2.53 -13.35 -12.75
N GLY A 113 2.97 -14.54 -13.16
CA GLY A 113 2.30 -15.80 -12.89
C GLY A 113 2.17 -16.05 -11.39
N ALA A 114 3.27 -15.94 -10.64
CA ALA A 114 3.29 -16.11 -9.18
C ALA A 114 2.38 -15.12 -8.44
N ARG A 115 2.18 -13.91 -8.96
CA ARG A 115 1.20 -12.94 -8.41
C ARG A 115 -0.24 -13.34 -8.72
N THR A 116 -0.47 -13.96 -9.86
CA THR A 116 -1.81 -14.39 -10.31
C THR A 116 -2.24 -15.68 -9.59
N THR A 117 -1.29 -16.59 -9.33
CA THR A 117 -1.54 -17.86 -8.64
C THR A 117 -1.26 -17.82 -7.15
N ARG A 118 -0.82 -16.69 -6.58
CA ARG A 118 -0.75 -16.56 -5.13
C ARG A 118 -2.18 -16.75 -4.62
N PRO A 119 -2.52 -17.86 -3.92
CA PRO A 119 -3.77 -17.89 -3.19
C PRO A 119 -3.76 -16.64 -2.33
N ALA A 120 -4.87 -15.88 -2.31
CA ALA A 120 -5.02 -14.72 -1.44
C ALA A 120 -4.35 -15.10 -0.11
N THR A 121 -3.21 -14.48 0.19
CA THR A 121 -2.36 -14.88 1.32
C THR A 121 -3.31 -15.03 2.48
N VAL A 122 -3.49 -16.27 2.96
CA VAL A 122 -4.51 -16.57 3.96
C VAL A 122 -4.20 -15.65 5.11
N PHE A 123 -5.02 -14.61 5.23
CA PHE A 123 -4.82 -13.59 6.24
C PHE A 123 -4.92 -14.34 7.57
N SER A 124 -3.83 -14.35 8.31
CA SER A 124 -3.77 -14.97 9.62
C SER A 124 -3.78 -13.83 10.63
N PRO A 125 -4.93 -13.51 11.24
CA PRO A 125 -4.97 -12.52 12.29
C PRO A 125 -4.01 -12.90 13.43
N SER A 126 -3.50 -11.89 14.13
CA SER A 126 -2.75 -12.10 15.36
C SER A 126 -3.62 -12.78 16.43
N LYS A 127 -3.01 -13.30 17.51
CA LYS A 127 -3.76 -13.89 18.64
C LYS A 127 -4.80 -12.91 19.19
N LEU A 128 -4.40 -11.64 19.38
CA LEU A 128 -5.30 -10.60 19.88
C LEU A 128 -6.43 -10.29 18.88
N GLU A 129 -6.12 -10.12 17.60
CA GLU A 129 -7.13 -9.89 16.55
C GLU A 129 -8.13 -11.04 16.46
N THR A 130 -7.66 -12.29 16.61
CA THR A 130 -8.53 -13.48 16.62
C THR A 130 -9.46 -13.47 17.83
N GLN A 131 -8.97 -13.10 19.01
CA GLN A 131 -9.80 -12.97 20.20
C GLN A 131 -10.85 -11.85 20.04
N ILE A 132 -10.46 -10.69 19.53
CA ILE A 132 -11.38 -9.57 19.24
C ILE A 132 -12.44 -10.03 18.24
N LEU A 133 -12.04 -10.63 17.11
CA LEU A 133 -12.96 -11.14 16.09
C LEU A 133 -13.97 -12.12 16.66
N ASN A 134 -13.50 -13.14 17.40
CA ASN A 134 -14.38 -14.15 17.98
C ASN A 134 -15.41 -13.55 18.94
N THR A 135 -14.98 -12.58 19.78
CA THR A 135 -15.90 -11.90 20.70
C THR A 135 -16.89 -11.02 19.94
N LEU A 136 -16.43 -10.25 18.94
CA LEU A 136 -17.31 -9.42 18.12
C LEU A 136 -18.31 -10.26 17.32
N ASP A 137 -17.89 -11.36 16.69
CA ASP A 137 -18.77 -12.26 15.93
C ASP A 137 -19.90 -12.84 16.81
N GLN A 138 -19.66 -12.99 18.12
CA GLN A 138 -20.68 -13.47 19.06
C GLN A 138 -21.60 -12.36 19.57
N MET A 139 -21.06 -11.18 19.87
CA MET A 139 -21.80 -10.08 20.52
C MET A 139 -22.45 -9.12 19.52
N VAL A 140 -21.69 -8.71 18.50
CA VAL A 140 -22.07 -7.70 17.49
C VAL A 140 -21.54 -8.14 16.12
N PRO A 141 -22.23 -9.09 15.44
CA PRO A 141 -21.71 -9.70 14.21
C PRO A 141 -21.37 -8.71 13.09
N SER A 142 -22.12 -7.59 12.98
CA SER A 142 -21.84 -6.51 12.04
C SER A 142 -20.48 -5.86 12.29
N ALA A 143 -20.15 -5.55 13.55
CA ALA A 143 -18.83 -5.05 13.93
C ALA A 143 -17.72 -6.09 13.66
N GLY A 144 -18.01 -7.38 13.84
CA GLY A 144 -17.10 -8.47 13.47
C GLY A 144 -16.76 -8.48 11.98
N LEU A 145 -17.78 -8.29 11.12
CA LEU A 145 -17.59 -8.17 9.66
C LEU A 145 -16.76 -6.94 9.28
N SER A 146 -17.06 -5.77 9.86
CA SER A 146 -16.30 -4.54 9.61
C SER A 146 -14.84 -4.68 10.04
N TYR A 147 -14.58 -5.26 11.20
CA TYR A 147 -13.22 -5.49 11.68
C TYR A 147 -12.46 -6.47 10.78
N ARG A 148 -13.11 -7.56 10.33
CA ARG A 148 -12.52 -8.50 9.36
C ARG A 148 -12.17 -7.81 8.04
N GLN A 149 -13.02 -6.90 7.55
CA GLN A 149 -12.76 -6.11 6.36
C GLN A 149 -11.51 -5.22 6.56
N VAL A 150 -11.36 -4.57 7.71
CA VAL A 150 -10.18 -3.75 8.02
C VAL A 150 -8.89 -4.56 7.91
N LEU A 151 -8.89 -5.77 8.47
CA LEU A 151 -7.71 -6.62 8.46
C LEU A 151 -7.35 -7.07 7.03
N GLN A 152 -8.34 -7.48 6.24
CA GLN A 152 -8.14 -7.81 4.82
C GLN A 152 -7.65 -6.60 4.01
N ASP A 153 -8.18 -5.43 4.31
CA ASP A 153 -7.80 -4.19 3.63
C ASP A 153 -6.34 -3.83 3.88
N LEU A 154 -5.90 -3.95 5.13
CA LEU A 154 -4.53 -3.66 5.55
C LEU A 154 -3.51 -4.63 4.97
N GLU A 155 -3.89 -5.85 4.61
CA GLU A 155 -3.02 -6.81 3.91
C GLU A 155 -3.04 -6.65 2.38
N SER A 156 -4.08 -6.04 1.82
CA SER A 156 -4.26 -5.92 0.38
C SER A 156 -3.14 -5.11 -0.27
N VAL A 157 -2.34 -5.78 -1.12
CA VAL A 157 -1.30 -5.12 -1.92
C VAL A 157 -1.96 -4.47 -3.14
N GLY A 158 -1.81 -3.15 -3.27
CA GLY A 158 -2.29 -2.40 -4.43
C GLY A 158 -3.62 -1.68 -4.25
N ARG A 159 -4.13 -1.60 -3.01
CA ARG A 159 -5.31 -0.80 -2.69
C ARG A 159 -5.08 0.68 -3.04
N THR A 160 -6.04 1.29 -3.73
CA THR A 160 -5.94 2.69 -4.17
C THR A 160 -6.31 3.69 -3.07
N SER A 161 -7.07 3.28 -2.06
CA SER A 161 -7.50 4.12 -0.94
C SER A 161 -7.84 3.29 0.30
N TYR A 162 -7.61 3.87 1.49
CA TYR A 162 -7.98 3.30 2.80
C TYR A 162 -9.09 4.12 3.50
N ARG A 163 -9.80 5.00 2.77
CA ARG A 163 -10.92 5.77 3.35
C ARG A 163 -12.02 4.86 3.88
N GLY A 164 -12.40 3.85 3.10
CA GLY A 164 -13.39 2.84 3.53
C GLY A 164 -12.91 2.12 4.79
N THR A 165 -11.66 1.66 4.80
CA THR A 165 -11.02 1.01 5.95
C THR A 165 -11.07 1.86 7.23
N ALA A 166 -10.87 3.17 7.12
CA ALA A 166 -10.99 4.10 8.25
C ALA A 166 -12.42 4.22 8.78
N ALA A 167 -13.40 4.23 7.87
CA ALA A 167 -14.81 4.25 8.24
C ALA A 167 -15.20 2.94 8.95
N GLU A 168 -14.77 1.79 8.43
CA GLU A 168 -14.99 0.49 9.07
C GLU A 168 -14.43 0.46 10.51
N LEU A 169 -13.21 0.96 10.75
CA LEU A 169 -12.66 1.08 12.12
C LEU A 169 -13.55 1.91 13.04
N ARG A 170 -14.14 3.01 12.54
CA ARG A 170 -15.07 3.83 13.32
C ARG A 170 -16.33 3.06 13.69
N GLU A 171 -16.90 2.37 12.71
CA GLU A 171 -18.16 1.63 12.90
C GLU A 171 -17.96 0.46 13.87
N VAL A 172 -16.82 -0.24 13.81
CA VAL A 172 -16.48 -1.28 14.80
C VAL A 172 -16.54 -0.71 16.22
N VAL A 173 -15.90 0.43 16.48
CA VAL A 173 -15.90 1.04 17.82
C VAL A 173 -17.29 1.55 18.19
N ARG A 174 -17.99 2.23 17.27
CA ARG A 174 -19.33 2.78 17.51
C ARG A 174 -20.32 1.69 17.88
N GLU A 175 -20.45 0.66 17.05
CA GLU A 175 -21.40 -0.43 17.29
C GLU A 175 -21.08 -1.22 18.56
N THR A 176 -19.79 -1.45 18.83
CA THR A 176 -19.35 -2.10 20.08
C THR A 176 -19.76 -1.27 21.30
N LEU A 177 -19.55 0.05 21.27
CA LEU A 177 -19.94 0.94 22.35
C LEU A 177 -21.47 1.05 22.50
N ASP A 178 -22.20 1.12 21.38
CA ASP A 178 -23.67 1.17 21.39
C ASP A 178 -24.28 -0.10 21.98
N HIS A 179 -23.67 -1.25 21.72
CA HIS A 179 -24.09 -2.53 22.30
C HIS A 179 -23.76 -2.63 23.80
N LEU A 180 -22.54 -2.25 24.21
CA LEU A 180 -22.08 -2.39 25.59
C LEU A 180 -22.59 -1.29 26.53
N ALA A 181 -23.00 -0.15 25.99
CA ALA A 181 -23.48 1.01 26.73
C ALA A 181 -24.61 1.72 25.96
N PRO A 182 -25.84 1.16 26.01
CA PRO A 182 -27.00 1.79 25.42
C PRO A 182 -27.22 3.20 25.98
N ASP A 183 -27.68 4.13 25.13
CA ASP A 183 -27.81 5.55 25.49
C ASP A 183 -28.62 5.77 26.76
N ALA A 184 -29.74 5.05 26.91
CA ALA A 184 -30.61 5.15 28.07
C ALA A 184 -29.88 4.82 29.38
N GLU A 185 -29.04 3.78 29.38
CA GLU A 185 -28.27 3.37 30.54
C GLU A 185 -27.21 4.42 30.88
N VAL A 186 -26.48 4.92 29.87
CA VAL A 186 -25.44 5.93 30.06
C VAL A 186 -26.02 7.24 30.58
N VAL A 187 -27.17 7.69 30.04
CA VAL A 187 -27.86 8.90 30.48
C VAL A 187 -28.35 8.78 31.92
N SER A 188 -28.80 7.58 32.32
CA SER A 188 -29.21 7.31 33.71
C SER A 188 -28.04 7.09 34.68
N GLY A 189 -26.82 6.96 34.14
CA GLY A 189 -25.63 6.63 34.88
C GLY A 189 -25.12 7.76 35.79
N PRO A 190 -24.44 7.42 36.90
CA PRO A 190 -23.90 8.41 37.82
C PRO A 190 -22.85 9.29 37.17
N GLY A 191 -23.03 10.61 37.28
CA GLY A 191 -22.09 11.61 36.75
C GLY A 191 -22.19 11.86 35.23
N TYR A 192 -23.25 11.37 34.57
CA TYR A 192 -23.54 11.75 33.19
C TYR A 192 -23.99 13.22 33.10
N GLN A 193 -23.42 13.95 32.14
CA GLN A 193 -23.84 15.30 31.77
C GLN A 193 -23.68 15.45 30.26
N ASN A 194 -24.67 16.05 29.59
CA ASN A 194 -24.56 16.33 28.17
C ASN A 194 -23.41 17.30 27.89
N GLU A 195 -22.61 17.02 26.86
CA GLU A 195 -21.67 17.99 26.32
C GLU A 195 -22.44 19.09 25.56
N GLU A 196 -21.91 20.31 25.54
CA GLU A 196 -22.57 21.45 24.90
C GLU A 196 -22.92 21.15 23.44
N GLY A 197 -24.21 21.31 23.10
CA GLY A 197 -24.72 21.04 21.75
C GLY A 197 -24.92 19.58 21.38
N ARG A 198 -24.80 18.62 22.32
CA ARG A 198 -25.08 17.19 22.06
C ARG A 198 -26.28 16.68 22.86
N ALA A 199 -27.19 15.99 22.17
CA ALA A 199 -28.38 15.40 22.76
C ALA A 199 -28.19 13.94 23.21
N THR A 200 -27.14 13.27 22.71
CA THR A 200 -26.85 11.86 22.97
C THR A 200 -25.46 11.69 23.58
N PRO A 201 -25.23 10.63 24.36
CA PRO A 201 -23.91 10.32 24.90
C PRO A 201 -22.85 10.23 23.81
N THR A 202 -21.68 10.79 24.07
CA THR A 202 -20.53 10.66 23.17
C THR A 202 -19.90 9.27 23.31
N MET A 203 -19.18 8.80 22.28
CA MET A 203 -18.41 7.54 22.35
C MET A 203 -17.47 7.54 23.57
N ARG A 204 -16.90 8.71 23.92
CA ARG A 204 -16.05 8.87 25.12
C ARG A 204 -16.81 8.65 26.42
N GLN A 205 -18.02 9.17 26.53
CA GLN A 205 -18.89 8.96 27.68
C GLN A 205 -19.31 7.49 27.81
N LYS A 206 -19.65 6.83 26.69
CA LYS A 206 -19.95 5.39 26.66
C LYS A 206 -18.77 4.53 27.12
N ALA A 207 -17.58 4.77 26.57
CA ALA A 207 -16.37 4.05 26.97
C ALA A 207 -16.08 4.24 28.48
N ARG A 208 -16.23 5.48 28.99
CA ARG A 208 -16.08 5.78 30.42
C ARG A 208 -17.08 4.99 31.27
N PHE A 209 -18.35 4.95 30.86
CA PHE A 209 -19.41 4.22 31.55
C PHE A 209 -19.08 2.71 31.67
N ILE A 210 -18.69 2.08 30.56
CA ILE A 210 -18.33 0.65 30.51
C ILE A 210 -17.17 0.34 31.45
N LEU A 211 -16.10 1.14 31.38
CA LEU A 211 -14.89 0.89 32.17
C LEU A 211 -15.12 1.17 33.67
N LYS A 212 -15.94 2.17 34.03
CA LYS A 212 -16.36 2.36 35.43
C LYS A 212 -17.21 1.21 35.96
N ALA A 213 -18.14 0.70 35.16
CA ALA A 213 -18.93 -0.48 35.53
C ALA A 213 -18.06 -1.73 35.76
N ARG A 214 -16.83 -1.74 35.23
CA ARG A 214 -15.82 -2.78 35.42
C ARG A 214 -14.85 -2.51 36.58
N GLY A 215 -15.08 -1.47 37.36
CA GLY A 215 -14.29 -1.16 38.55
C GLY A 215 -12.99 -0.40 38.28
N LEU A 216 -12.77 0.15 37.08
CA LEU A 216 -11.60 0.99 36.83
C LEU A 216 -11.79 2.36 37.51
N GLY A 217 -10.82 2.76 38.33
CA GLY A 217 -10.75 4.10 38.93
C GLY A 217 -10.41 5.19 37.91
N ASP A 218 -10.71 6.46 38.21
CA ASP A 218 -10.62 7.56 37.24
C ASP A 218 -9.22 7.71 36.58
N THR A 219 -8.12 7.42 37.30
CA THR A 219 -6.76 7.43 36.73
C THR A 219 -6.54 6.35 35.68
N ALA A 220 -7.10 5.15 35.89
CA ALA A 220 -6.97 4.01 34.98
C ALA A 220 -7.86 4.15 33.72
N LEU A 221 -8.86 5.02 33.74
CA LEU A 221 -9.72 5.31 32.58
C LEU A 221 -9.01 6.11 31.50
N LYS A 222 -8.00 6.90 31.88
CA LYS A 222 -7.39 7.90 31.00
C LYS A 222 -6.75 7.30 29.74
N PRO A 223 -5.93 6.21 29.80
CA PRO A 223 -5.35 5.61 28.59
C PRO A 223 -6.39 5.19 27.55
N SER A 224 -7.49 4.59 28.00
CA SER A 224 -8.59 4.14 27.16
C SER A 224 -9.33 5.31 26.49
N GLN A 225 -9.58 6.37 27.27
CA GLN A 225 -10.19 7.60 26.75
C GLN A 225 -9.29 8.32 25.74
N ASP A 226 -7.98 8.37 26.02
CA ASP A 226 -6.99 8.98 25.14
C ASP A 226 -6.83 8.15 23.85
N ALA A 227 -6.85 6.82 23.93
CA ALA A 227 -6.84 5.93 22.77
C ALA A 227 -8.06 6.16 21.88
N LEU A 228 -9.26 6.26 22.46
CA LEU A 228 -10.48 6.59 21.69
C LEU A 228 -10.38 7.96 21.01
N GLN A 229 -9.86 8.97 21.72
CA GLN A 229 -9.64 10.29 21.14
C GLN A 229 -8.66 10.24 19.95
N VAL A 230 -7.60 9.45 20.04
CA VAL A 230 -6.65 9.23 18.94
C VAL A 230 -7.34 8.53 17.76
N VAL A 231 -8.20 7.54 18.01
CA VAL A 231 -8.96 6.87 16.95
C VAL A 231 -9.87 7.85 16.22
N GLU A 232 -10.70 8.62 16.93
CA GLU A 232 -11.61 9.60 16.33
C GLU A 232 -10.85 10.69 15.56
N ALA A 233 -9.80 11.25 16.18
CA ALA A 233 -8.99 12.29 15.56
C ALA A 233 -8.25 11.78 14.32
N GLY A 234 -7.70 10.57 14.37
CA GLY A 234 -7.03 9.90 13.25
C GLY A 234 -7.96 9.67 12.08
N ILE A 235 -9.18 9.18 12.33
CA ILE A 235 -10.19 8.94 11.29
C ILE A 235 -10.65 10.26 10.66
N ALA A 236 -10.89 11.30 11.46
CA ALA A 236 -11.28 12.62 10.99
C ALA A 236 -10.16 13.31 10.19
N ALA A 237 -8.91 13.20 10.65
CA ALA A 237 -7.74 13.73 9.96
C ALA A 237 -7.54 13.02 8.62
N LEU A 238 -7.64 11.69 8.59
CA LEU A 238 -7.51 10.94 7.35
C LEU A 238 -8.60 11.33 6.35
N THR A 239 -9.86 11.39 6.80
CA THR A 239 -11.00 11.75 5.94
C THR A 239 -10.78 13.11 5.28
N ARG A 240 -10.38 14.13 6.05
CA ARG A 240 -10.05 15.47 5.52
C ARG A 240 -8.89 15.41 4.53
N SER A 241 -7.82 14.72 4.91
CA SER A 241 -6.62 14.63 4.07
C SER A 241 -6.84 13.92 2.73
N VAL A 242 -7.86 13.06 2.61
CA VAL A 242 -8.26 12.41 1.36
C VAL A 242 -9.04 13.38 0.47
N TYR A 243 -9.87 14.26 1.05
CA TYR A 243 -10.55 15.33 0.30
C TYR A 243 -9.56 16.36 -0.22
N ASP A 244 -8.58 16.75 0.62
CA ASP A 244 -7.58 17.75 0.24
C ASP A 244 -6.59 17.22 -0.81
N ARG A 245 -6.34 15.89 -0.82
CA ARG A 245 -5.34 15.24 -1.70
C ARG A 245 -5.94 14.57 -2.93
N GLY A 246 -6.79 15.30 -3.65
CA GLY A 246 -7.44 14.85 -4.90
C GLY A 246 -6.48 14.41 -6.03
N SER A 247 -5.17 14.63 -5.90
CA SER A 247 -4.17 14.05 -6.79
C SER A 247 -3.01 13.44 -6.00
N LEU A 248 -2.73 12.15 -6.20
CA LEU A 248 -1.39 11.52 -6.31
C LEU A 248 -1.30 10.12 -5.67
N SER A 249 -0.99 9.15 -6.53
CA SER A 249 -0.68 7.75 -6.21
C SER A 249 0.56 7.56 -5.30
N THR A 250 1.32 8.61 -4.98
CA THR A 250 2.54 8.55 -4.16
C THR A 250 2.29 8.48 -2.66
N HIS A 251 1.06 8.71 -2.18
CA HIS A 251 0.74 8.78 -0.75
C HIS A 251 0.04 7.55 -0.17
N VAL A 252 -0.25 6.54 -0.99
CA VAL A 252 -0.96 5.32 -0.54
C VAL A 252 -0.20 4.59 0.58
N SER A 253 1.14 4.60 0.52
CA SER A 253 1.98 3.94 1.53
C SER A 253 1.97 4.67 2.88
N SER A 254 1.93 6.02 2.90
CA SER A 254 1.81 6.78 4.15
C SER A 254 0.43 6.60 4.78
N THR A 255 -0.62 6.63 3.97
CA THR A 255 -2.00 6.41 4.42
C THR A 255 -2.21 5.01 5.00
N ARG A 256 -1.59 3.97 4.43
CA ARG A 256 -1.65 2.61 5.01
C ARG A 256 -1.03 2.56 6.41
N ARG A 257 0.12 3.22 6.62
CA ARG A 257 0.77 3.26 7.94
C ARG A 257 -0.08 4.01 8.96
N GLU A 258 -0.64 5.15 8.57
CA GLU A 258 -1.56 5.92 9.42
C GLU A 258 -2.75 5.05 9.85
N ILE A 259 -3.36 4.29 8.94
CA ILE A 259 -4.48 3.39 9.27
C ILE A 259 -4.04 2.21 10.13
N ALA A 260 -2.86 1.64 9.89
CA ALA A 260 -2.31 0.61 10.77
C ALA A 260 -2.11 1.14 12.20
N THR A 261 -1.66 2.39 12.36
CA THR A 261 -1.57 3.05 13.67
C THR A 261 -2.94 3.22 14.33
N VAL A 262 -3.95 3.75 13.62
CA VAL A 262 -5.33 3.89 14.14
C VAL A 262 -5.90 2.52 14.54
N LYS A 263 -5.64 1.48 13.73
CA LYS A 263 -6.04 0.11 14.02
C LYS A 263 -5.40 -0.39 15.32
N ASN A 264 -4.11 -0.14 15.56
CA ASN A 264 -3.45 -0.57 16.80
C ASN A 264 -4.08 0.08 18.06
N TYR A 265 -4.46 1.36 17.98
CA TYR A 265 -5.21 2.01 19.07
C TYR A 265 -6.62 1.42 19.22
N THR A 266 -7.26 1.09 18.11
CA THR A 266 -8.58 0.44 18.09
C THR A 266 -8.51 -0.94 18.75
N ASP A 267 -7.50 -1.74 18.43
CA ASP A 267 -7.27 -3.05 19.04
C ASP A 267 -7.08 -2.95 20.55
N ALA A 268 -6.24 -2.01 21.03
CA ALA A 268 -6.01 -1.81 22.45
C ALA A 268 -7.31 -1.42 23.17
N LEU A 269 -8.07 -0.49 22.59
CA LEU A 269 -9.37 -0.08 23.10
C LEU A 269 -10.37 -1.25 23.13
N LEU A 270 -10.50 -2.00 22.02
CA LEU A 270 -11.39 -3.15 21.95
C LEU A 270 -10.97 -4.25 22.92
N ALA A 271 -9.67 -4.46 23.14
CA ALA A 271 -9.20 -5.43 24.11
C ALA A 271 -9.66 -5.11 25.54
N GLU A 272 -9.58 -3.83 25.92
CA GLU A 272 -10.08 -3.34 27.21
C GLU A 272 -11.61 -3.38 27.29
N LEU A 273 -12.31 -2.94 26.22
CA LEU A 273 -13.76 -2.92 26.13
C LEU A 273 -14.39 -4.32 26.00
N LEU A 274 -13.67 -5.32 25.52
CA LEU A 274 -14.17 -6.70 25.40
C LEU A 274 -13.57 -7.65 26.45
N GLN A 275 -12.66 -7.15 27.30
CA GLN A 275 -11.92 -7.94 28.30
C GLN A 275 -11.12 -9.12 27.69
N THR A 276 -10.67 -9.02 26.45
CA THR A 276 -10.02 -10.14 25.72
C THR A 276 -8.59 -10.43 26.20
N THR A 277 -7.95 -9.49 26.89
CA THR A 277 -6.60 -9.63 27.47
C THR A 277 -6.59 -10.25 28.87
N SER A 278 -7.75 -10.53 29.46
CA SER A 278 -7.82 -11.19 30.77
C SER A 278 -7.68 -12.71 30.62
N GLU A 279 -6.48 -13.17 30.26
CA GLU A 279 -5.99 -14.41 30.85
C GLU A 279 -5.88 -14.11 32.36
N LYS A 280 -6.91 -14.49 33.12
CA LYS A 280 -6.77 -14.63 34.58
C LYS A 280 -5.59 -15.57 34.79
N ALA A 281 -4.45 -15.01 35.18
CA ALA A 281 -3.37 -15.76 35.81
C ALA A 281 -3.98 -16.51 36.98
N SER A 282 -4.33 -17.78 36.72
CA SER A 282 -4.83 -18.74 37.70
C SER A 282 -3.67 -19.61 38.13
#